data_AF-A0A2V9SET8-F1
#
_entry.id   AF-A0A2V9SET8-F1
#
_cell.length_a   1.000
_cell.length_b   1.000
_cell.length_c   1.000
_cell.angle_alpha   90.00
_cell.angle_beta   90.00
_cell.angle_gamma   90.00
#
_symmetry.space_group_name_H-M   'P 1'
#
loop_
_entity.id
_entity.type
_entity.pdbx_description
1 polymer ?
#
loop_
_entity_poly.entity_id
_entity_poly.type
_entity_poly.pdbx_seq_one_letter_code
_entity_poly.pdbx_strand_id
1 'polypeptide(L)'
;MRKFAGSLAVSFALVCVACSPRDFLTRRLAADLIAGSDVFKATQQFWLRTGIVSNKEYSSPEYLVLQRHGWITVSGTACGTNLGPPPCWDVILTPLGIDVLRDWVPKKAATSQYFSVPVARRVLTGITGIHKSGDTADVEFQWKWAPLNQVGSVLYAASMEYTSTVGFIHYDDGWRVVEGSAPKTNQGLDDALKNGAPTQ
;
A
#
# COMPACT_ATOMS: atom_id res chain seq x y z
N MET A 1 -9.92 50.78 -51.71
CA MET A 1 -8.85 50.22 -50.84
C MET A 1 -9.41 50.24 -49.41
N ARG A 2 -9.80 49.09 -48.82
CA ARG A 2 -9.04 48.26 -47.84
C ARG A 2 -8.66 49.09 -46.58
N LYS A 3 -9.01 48.79 -45.32
CA LYS A 3 -9.27 47.54 -44.56
C LYS A 3 -9.94 47.91 -43.20
N PHE A 4 -11.06 47.26 -42.82
CA PHE A 4 -11.18 46.14 -41.85
C PHE A 4 -10.92 46.46 -40.36
N ALA A 5 -12.04 46.62 -39.63
CA ALA A 5 -12.40 45.86 -38.42
C ALA A 5 -11.25 45.20 -37.65
N GLY A 6 -10.64 45.94 -36.71
CA GLY A 6 -9.54 45.45 -35.87
C GLY A 6 -9.86 45.25 -34.40
N SER A 7 -11.05 45.59 -33.91
CA SER A 7 -11.29 45.68 -32.45
C SER A 7 -12.19 44.58 -31.86
N LEU A 8 -12.70 43.64 -32.66
CA LEU A 8 -13.60 42.57 -32.21
C LEU A 8 -12.91 41.20 -32.04
N ALA A 9 -11.64 41.07 -32.44
CA ALA A 9 -10.92 39.80 -32.40
C ALA A 9 -10.26 39.49 -31.05
N VAL A 10 -10.04 40.48 -30.18
CA VAL A 10 -9.34 40.27 -28.90
C VAL A 10 -10.28 39.70 -27.83
N SER A 11 -11.58 39.98 -27.90
CA SER A 11 -12.56 39.46 -26.94
C SER A 11 -12.99 38.01 -27.21
N PHE A 12 -12.72 37.47 -28.41
CA PHE A 12 -13.10 36.10 -28.78
C PHE A 12 -12.00 35.07 -28.46
N ALA A 13 -10.77 35.52 -28.15
CA ALA A 13 -9.65 34.64 -27.79
C ALA A 13 -9.61 34.27 -26.29
N LEU A 14 -10.44 34.90 -25.44
CA LEU A 14 -10.56 34.58 -24.02
C LEU A 14 -11.67 33.56 -23.71
N VAL A 15 -12.37 33.07 -24.74
CA VAL A 15 -13.35 31.96 -24.64
C VAL A 15 -12.74 30.65 -25.12
N CYS A 16 -11.41 30.53 -25.08
CA CYS A 16 -10.76 29.22 -25.05
C CYS A 16 -11.09 28.58 -23.70
N VAL A 17 -12.30 28.03 -23.64
CA VAL A 17 -12.70 26.81 -22.92
C VAL A 17 -11.61 26.39 -21.95
N ALA A 18 -11.77 26.81 -20.70
CA ALA A 18 -11.13 26.17 -19.56
C ALA A 18 -11.69 24.75 -19.48
N CYS A 19 -11.31 23.88 -20.42
CA CYS A 19 -11.29 22.44 -20.20
C CYS A 19 -10.22 22.25 -19.13
N SER A 20 -10.63 22.39 -17.88
CA SER A 20 -9.78 22.00 -16.77
C SER A 20 -9.34 20.57 -17.06
N PRO A 21 -8.03 20.25 -17.09
CA PRO A 21 -7.57 18.88 -17.27
C PRO A 21 -8.11 17.92 -16.18
N ARG A 22 -8.80 18.45 -15.17
CA ARG A 22 -9.51 17.72 -14.12
C ARG A 22 -10.95 17.32 -14.45
N ASP A 23 -11.55 17.76 -15.55
CA ASP A 23 -12.90 17.31 -15.93
C ASP A 23 -12.88 15.92 -16.58
N PHE A 24 -11.83 15.65 -17.36
CA PHE A 24 -11.63 14.34 -17.97
C PHE A 24 -10.75 13.47 -17.09
N LEU A 25 -11.35 12.45 -16.45
CA LEU A 25 -10.57 11.39 -15.82
C LEU A 25 -9.76 10.65 -16.89
N THR A 26 -8.48 10.99 -16.99
CA THR A 26 -7.48 10.35 -17.84
C THR A 26 -6.70 9.31 -17.04
N ARG A 27 -6.01 8.38 -17.72
CA ARG A 27 -5.12 7.41 -17.04
C ARG A 27 -4.02 8.09 -16.23
N ARG A 28 -3.47 9.21 -16.71
CA ARG A 28 -2.48 10.01 -15.95
C ARG A 28 -3.07 10.61 -14.70
N LEU A 29 -4.21 11.30 -14.81
CA LEU A 29 -4.87 11.90 -13.66
C LEU A 29 -5.26 10.84 -12.61
N ALA A 30 -5.81 9.70 -13.06
CA ALA A 30 -6.16 8.61 -12.17
C ALA A 30 -4.92 8.03 -11.46
N ALA A 31 -3.82 7.82 -12.19
CA ALA A 31 -2.56 7.38 -11.61
C ALA A 31 -2.02 8.38 -10.57
N ASP A 32 -2.03 9.67 -10.88
CA ASP A 32 -1.54 10.72 -9.98
C ASP A 32 -2.39 10.82 -8.71
N LEU A 33 -3.71 10.68 -8.82
CA LEU A 33 -4.62 10.70 -7.67
C LEU A 33 -4.46 9.45 -6.78
N ILE A 34 -4.30 8.26 -7.38
CA ILE A 34 -4.05 7.02 -6.63
C ILE A 34 -2.67 7.07 -5.96
N ALA A 35 -1.62 7.37 -6.71
CA ALA A 35 -0.25 7.45 -6.17
C ALA A 35 -0.08 8.61 -5.17
N GLY A 36 -0.94 9.63 -5.30
CA GLY A 36 -1.00 10.78 -4.42
C GLY A 36 -1.66 10.52 -3.07
N SER A 37 -2.46 9.46 -2.92
CA SER A 37 -3.19 9.19 -1.68
C SER A 37 -2.27 8.73 -0.55
N ASP A 38 -2.64 9.09 0.69
CA ASP A 38 -1.88 8.71 1.87
C ASP A 38 -1.92 7.20 2.10
N VAL A 39 -3.04 6.56 1.77
CA VAL A 39 -3.21 5.09 1.88
C VAL A 39 -2.25 4.38 0.94
N PHE A 40 -2.08 4.85 -0.30
CA PHE A 40 -1.17 4.23 -1.25
C PHE A 40 0.29 4.46 -0.86
N LYS A 41 0.63 5.66 -0.37
CA LYS A 41 1.98 6.03 0.10
C LYS A 41 2.37 5.35 1.41
N ALA A 42 1.42 4.83 2.17
CA ALA A 42 1.68 4.16 3.44
C ALA A 42 2.69 3.02 3.26
N THR A 43 3.73 3.03 4.11
CA THR A 43 4.74 1.98 4.14
C THR A 43 4.19 0.77 4.90
N GLN A 44 4.37 -0.42 4.32
CA GLN A 44 4.04 -1.67 4.98
C GLN A 44 5.01 -1.91 6.13
N GLN A 45 4.44 -2.05 7.33
CA GLN A 45 5.17 -2.36 8.55
C GLN A 45 5.06 -3.86 8.83
N PHE A 46 6.17 -4.47 9.18
CA PHE A 46 6.22 -5.82 9.73
C PHE A 46 6.53 -5.71 11.22
N TRP A 47 5.70 -6.36 12.04
CA TRP A 47 5.89 -6.36 13.48
C TRP A 47 6.47 -7.69 13.94
N LEU A 48 7.69 -7.64 14.47
CA LEU A 48 8.36 -8.80 15.03
C LEU A 48 8.26 -8.79 16.55
N ARG A 49 7.83 -9.92 17.12
CA ARG A 49 7.88 -10.20 18.54
C ARG A 49 8.98 -11.21 18.83
N THR A 50 9.82 -10.88 19.79
CA THR A 50 10.82 -11.78 20.36
C THR A 50 10.41 -12.19 21.77
N GLY A 51 11.01 -13.27 22.26
CA GLY A 51 10.63 -13.92 23.51
C GLY A 51 9.47 -14.90 23.30
N ILE A 52 8.71 -15.12 24.37
CA ILE A 52 7.63 -16.11 24.38
C ILE A 52 6.43 -15.61 23.57
N VAL A 53 6.10 -16.35 22.51
CA VAL A 53 4.95 -16.14 21.62
C VAL A 53 4.02 -17.36 21.62
N SER A 54 2.75 -17.12 21.29
CA SER A 54 1.75 -18.19 21.17
C SER A 54 1.93 -18.98 19.87
N ASN A 55 1.41 -20.21 19.82
CA ASN A 55 1.42 -21.01 18.58
C ASN A 55 0.77 -20.28 17.40
N LYS A 56 -0.33 -19.54 17.63
CA LYS A 56 -1.02 -18.77 16.59
C LYS A 56 -0.12 -17.71 15.97
N GLU A 57 0.66 -17.02 16.79
CA GLU A 57 1.57 -15.97 16.34
C GLU A 57 2.75 -16.57 15.56
N TYR A 58 3.36 -17.64 16.09
CA TYR A 58 4.46 -18.35 15.42
C TYR A 58 4.05 -19.01 14.09
N SER A 59 2.82 -19.53 13.99
CA SER A 59 2.33 -20.20 12.77
C SER A 59 2.11 -19.26 11.59
N SER A 60 2.32 -17.95 11.77
CA SER A 60 2.23 -16.99 10.68
C SER A 60 3.36 -17.19 9.65
N PRO A 61 3.08 -17.05 8.34
CA PRO A 61 4.07 -17.28 7.29
C PRO A 61 5.37 -16.48 7.48
N GLU A 62 5.26 -15.27 8.04
CA GLU A 62 6.36 -14.35 8.25
C GLU A 62 7.43 -14.96 9.17
N TYR A 63 7.05 -15.51 10.33
CA TYR A 63 8.02 -16.14 11.25
C TYR A 63 8.71 -17.35 10.61
N LEU A 64 7.98 -18.15 9.84
CA LEU A 64 8.53 -19.30 9.13
C LEU A 64 9.55 -18.88 8.06
N VAL A 65 9.30 -17.76 7.36
CA VAL A 65 10.26 -17.18 6.41
C VAL A 65 11.52 -16.71 7.13
N LEU A 66 11.39 -15.94 8.22
CA LEU A 66 12.54 -15.45 8.98
C LEU A 66 13.38 -16.61 9.54
N GLN A 67 12.74 -17.68 10.01
CA GLN A 67 13.42 -18.87 10.52
C GLN A 67 14.16 -19.60 9.40
N ARG A 68 13.55 -19.76 8.22
CA ARG A 68 14.18 -20.38 7.05
C ARG A 68 15.42 -19.60 6.59
N HIS A 69 15.40 -18.29 6.73
CA HIS A 69 16.56 -17.42 6.46
C HIS A 69 17.60 -17.40 7.59
N GLY A 70 17.37 -18.12 8.69
CA GLY A 70 18.29 -18.21 9.83
C GLY A 70 18.40 -16.93 10.63
N TRP A 71 17.45 -15.99 10.50
CA TRP A 71 17.44 -14.73 11.25
C TRP A 71 16.83 -14.89 12.64
N ILE A 72 15.96 -15.88 12.82
CA ILE A 72 15.41 -16.25 14.12
C ILE A 72 15.65 -17.73 14.41
N THR A 73 15.81 -18.03 15.69
CA THR A 73 15.75 -19.38 16.25
C THR A 73 14.52 -19.50 17.13
N VAL A 74 13.87 -20.66 17.06
CA VAL A 74 12.62 -20.92 17.76
C VAL A 74 12.78 -22.19 18.59
N SER A 75 12.41 -22.12 19.86
CA SER A 75 12.46 -23.26 20.78
C SER A 75 11.15 -23.40 21.55
N GLY A 76 10.75 -24.64 21.87
CA GLY A 76 9.53 -24.88 22.64
C GLY A 76 9.70 -24.42 24.09
N THR A 77 8.74 -23.69 24.63
CA THR A 77 8.79 -23.18 26.00
C THR A 77 7.42 -23.25 26.68
N ALA A 78 7.40 -23.16 28.01
CA ALA A 78 6.16 -23.09 28.77
C ALA A 78 5.43 -21.77 28.49
N CYS A 79 4.12 -21.84 28.29
CA CYS A 79 3.29 -20.64 28.14
C CYS A 79 3.24 -19.85 29.45
N GLY A 80 3.40 -18.53 29.36
CA GLY A 80 3.07 -17.63 30.47
C GLY A 80 1.57 -17.64 30.76
N THR A 81 1.18 -17.22 31.96
CA THR A 81 -0.23 -17.25 32.44
C THR A 81 -1.23 -16.48 31.56
N ASN A 82 -0.73 -15.58 30.70
CA ASN A 82 -1.53 -14.71 29.82
C ASN A 82 -1.43 -15.07 28.34
N LEU A 83 -0.63 -16.08 27.97
CA LEU A 83 -0.51 -16.57 26.60
C LEU A 83 -1.42 -17.79 26.48
N GLY A 84 -2.23 -17.82 25.41
CA GLY A 84 -3.27 -18.82 25.15
C GLY A 84 -2.76 -20.27 25.16
N PRO A 85 -3.63 -21.26 24.88
CA PRO A 85 -3.32 -22.65 25.19
C PRO A 85 -2.00 -23.08 24.53
N PRO A 86 -1.18 -23.89 25.24
CA PRO A 86 0.04 -24.47 24.70
C PRO A 86 -0.17 -25.13 23.32
N PRO A 87 0.85 -25.17 22.44
CA PRO A 87 2.27 -24.86 22.71
C PRO A 87 2.63 -23.37 22.63
N CYS A 88 3.69 -22.98 23.34
CA CYS A 88 4.33 -21.66 23.20
C CYS A 88 5.76 -21.82 22.72
N TRP A 89 6.24 -20.77 22.06
CA TRP A 89 7.53 -20.75 21.39
C TRP A 89 8.34 -19.58 21.90
N ASP A 90 9.62 -19.80 22.21
CA ASP A 90 10.56 -18.74 22.50
C ASP A 90 11.32 -18.37 21.22
N VAL A 91 11.14 -17.13 20.77
CA VAL A 91 11.72 -16.60 19.53
C VAL A 91 12.90 -15.70 19.88
N ILE A 92 14.09 -16.08 19.41
CA ILE A 92 15.34 -15.37 19.66
C ILE A 92 15.96 -14.95 18.33
N LEU A 93 16.46 -13.72 18.25
CA LEU A 93 17.23 -13.26 17.09
C LEU A 93 18.60 -13.93 17.06
N THR A 94 18.99 -14.46 15.91
CA THR A 94 20.36 -14.93 15.68
C THR A 94 21.30 -13.75 15.47
N PRO A 95 22.64 -13.93 15.53
CA PRO A 95 23.57 -12.88 15.14
C PRO A 95 23.30 -12.33 13.72
N LEU A 96 22.96 -13.21 12.77
CA LEU A 96 22.56 -12.82 11.41
C LEU A 96 21.29 -11.97 11.42
N GLY A 97 20.29 -12.35 12.21
CA GLY A 97 19.06 -11.57 12.35
C GLY A 97 19.30 -10.21 12.99
N ILE A 98 20.17 -10.12 14.00
CA ILE A 98 20.56 -8.85 14.63
C ILE A 98 21.22 -7.93 13.62
N ASP A 99 22.11 -8.44 12.76
CA ASP A 99 22.77 -7.61 11.75
C ASP A 99 21.79 -7.01 10.75
N VAL A 100 20.79 -7.79 10.34
CA VAL A 100 19.74 -7.32 9.42
C VAL A 100 18.78 -6.35 10.10
N LEU A 101 18.43 -6.58 11.37
CA LEU A 101 17.38 -5.85 12.07
C LEU A 101 17.89 -4.72 12.98
N ARG A 102 19.21 -4.54 13.06
CA ARG A 102 19.91 -3.68 14.05
C ARG A 102 19.30 -2.29 14.19
N ASP A 103 18.92 -1.70 13.06
CA ASP A 103 18.43 -0.32 13.00
C ASP A 103 17.03 -0.15 13.63
N TRP A 104 16.27 -1.24 13.74
CA TRP A 104 14.90 -1.26 14.27
C TRP A 104 14.78 -1.93 15.63
N VAL A 105 15.79 -2.66 16.07
CA VAL A 105 15.82 -3.29 17.39
C VAL A 105 15.92 -2.20 18.47
N PRO A 106 14.99 -2.13 19.44
CA PRO A 106 15.05 -1.15 20.52
C PRO A 106 16.32 -1.32 21.36
N LYS A 107 17.06 -0.23 21.59
CA LYS A 107 18.32 -0.23 22.37
C LYS A 107 18.15 -0.65 23.85
N LYS A 108 16.91 -0.69 24.35
CA LYS A 108 16.56 -1.11 25.72
C LYS A 108 15.71 -2.39 25.63
N ALA A 109 16.32 -3.51 25.92
CA ALA A 109 15.73 -4.83 25.81
C ALA A 109 14.96 -5.24 27.07
N ALA A 110 13.63 -5.36 26.99
CA ALA A 110 12.85 -6.19 27.91
C ALA A 110 12.88 -7.66 27.47
N THR A 111 12.41 -8.58 28.33
CA THR A 111 12.33 -10.04 28.07
C THR A 111 11.44 -10.44 26.89
N SER A 112 10.57 -9.54 26.41
CA SER A 112 9.90 -9.65 25.12
C SER A 112 9.98 -8.30 24.43
N GLN A 113 10.60 -8.25 23.25
CA GLN A 113 10.71 -7.03 22.46
C GLN A 113 9.74 -7.13 21.28
N TYR A 114 8.88 -6.13 21.17
CA TYR A 114 8.01 -5.91 20.03
C TYR A 114 8.52 -4.68 19.27
N PHE A 115 8.80 -4.83 17.99
CA PHE A 115 9.28 -3.71 17.18
C PHE A 115 8.80 -3.80 15.72
N SER A 116 8.67 -2.64 15.09
CA SER A 116 8.22 -2.49 13.70
C SER A 116 9.39 -2.27 12.76
N VAL A 117 9.34 -2.97 11.63
CA VAL A 117 10.28 -2.82 10.51
C VAL A 117 9.50 -2.33 9.28
N PRO A 118 9.86 -1.19 8.67
CA PRO A 118 9.29 -0.79 7.39
C PRO A 118 9.82 -1.70 6.29
N VAL A 119 9.00 -2.59 5.75
CA VAL A 119 9.45 -3.70 4.89
C VAL A 119 9.22 -3.46 3.41
N ALA A 120 8.12 -2.82 3.03
CA ALA A 120 7.79 -2.60 1.63
C ALA A 120 6.96 -1.34 1.44
N ARG A 121 6.95 -0.80 0.22
CA ARG A 121 6.01 0.24 -0.21
C ARG A 121 5.27 -0.21 -1.46
N ARG A 122 4.09 0.37 -1.71
CA ARG A 122 3.37 0.12 -2.95
C ARG A 122 3.95 0.97 -4.08
N VAL A 123 4.03 0.39 -5.27
CA VAL A 123 4.44 1.07 -6.49
C VAL A 123 3.37 0.82 -7.54
N LEU A 124 2.81 1.92 -8.05
CA LEU A 124 1.84 1.86 -9.13
C LEU A 124 2.57 1.50 -10.43
N THR A 125 2.12 0.45 -11.12
CA THR A 125 2.71 0.03 -12.40
C THR A 125 1.93 0.61 -13.58
N GLY A 126 0.60 0.73 -13.44
CA GLY A 126 -0.21 1.37 -14.47
C GLY A 126 -1.70 1.38 -14.16
N ILE A 127 -2.45 2.11 -14.98
CA ILE A 127 -3.92 2.07 -15.04
C ILE A 127 -4.31 1.17 -16.21
N THR A 128 -5.10 0.13 -15.96
CA THR A 128 -5.53 -0.85 -16.98
C THR A 128 -6.89 -0.49 -17.57
N GLY A 129 -7.82 -0.02 -16.73
CA GLY A 129 -9.21 0.27 -17.12
C GLY A 129 -9.78 1.51 -16.43
N ILE A 130 -10.70 2.20 -17.12
CA ILE A 130 -11.51 3.28 -16.55
C ILE A 130 -12.93 3.10 -17.08
N HIS A 131 -13.88 2.83 -16.18
CA HIS A 131 -15.30 2.67 -16.47
C HIS A 131 -16.06 3.83 -15.85
N LYS A 132 -16.58 4.74 -16.67
CA LYS A 132 -17.31 5.93 -16.19
C LYS A 132 -18.81 5.69 -16.17
N SER A 133 -19.46 6.18 -15.12
CA SER A 133 -20.91 6.15 -14.93
C SER A 133 -21.35 7.47 -14.30
N GLY A 134 -21.75 8.45 -15.13
CA GLY A 134 -22.12 9.79 -14.68
C GLY A 134 -20.97 10.48 -13.93
N ASP A 135 -21.25 10.92 -12.70
CA ASP A 135 -20.29 11.58 -11.80
C ASP A 135 -19.43 10.58 -11.00
N THR A 136 -19.45 9.31 -11.38
CA THR A 136 -18.64 8.26 -10.77
C THR A 136 -17.83 7.50 -11.81
N ALA A 137 -16.72 6.91 -11.39
CA ALA A 137 -15.96 6.01 -12.24
C ALA A 137 -15.27 4.92 -11.43
N ASP A 138 -15.20 3.71 -11.98
CA ASP A 138 -14.36 2.65 -11.47
C ASP A 138 -13.06 2.62 -12.26
N VAL A 139 -11.94 2.69 -11.55
CA VAL A 139 -10.60 2.65 -12.15
C VAL A 139 -9.92 1.38 -11.71
N GLU A 140 -9.56 0.56 -12.70
CA GLU A 140 -8.75 -0.62 -12.52
C GLU A 140 -7.27 -0.26 -12.71
N PHE A 141 -6.44 -0.67 -11.76
CA PHE A 141 -5.03 -0.35 -11.73
C PHE A 141 -4.19 -1.52 -11.27
N GLN A 142 -2.95 -1.54 -11.75
CA GLN A 142 -1.94 -2.50 -11.35
C GLN A 142 -0.90 -1.85 -10.45
N TRP A 143 -0.46 -2.60 -9.45
CA TRP A 143 0.55 -2.19 -8.51
C TRP A 143 1.33 -3.38 -7.99
N LYS A 144 2.48 -3.12 -7.37
CA LYS A 144 3.31 -4.15 -6.75
C LYS A 144 3.96 -3.67 -5.47
N TRP A 145 4.43 -4.62 -4.68
CA TRP A 145 5.28 -4.32 -3.53
C TRP A 145 6.72 -4.08 -4.00
N ALA A 146 7.28 -2.94 -3.59
CA ALA A 146 8.71 -2.67 -3.67
C ALA A 146 9.33 -2.84 -2.27
N PRO A 147 10.16 -3.88 -2.05
CA PRO A 147 10.89 -4.06 -0.81
C PRO A 147 11.78 -2.86 -0.49
N LEU A 148 11.85 -2.50 0.79
CA LEU A 148 12.69 -1.42 1.29
C LEU A 148 13.99 -1.91 1.93
N ASN A 149 14.03 -3.19 2.32
CA ASN A 149 15.19 -3.82 2.96
C ASN A 149 15.17 -5.34 2.71
N GLN A 150 16.18 -6.03 3.26
CA GLN A 150 16.33 -7.47 3.12
C GLN A 150 15.14 -8.25 3.69
N VAL A 151 14.58 -7.82 4.82
CA VAL A 151 13.38 -8.42 5.40
C VAL A 151 12.19 -8.30 4.46
N GLY A 152 11.99 -7.11 3.89
CA GLY A 152 10.97 -6.88 2.87
C GLY A 152 11.13 -7.76 1.64
N SER A 153 12.36 -8.02 1.19
CA SER A 153 12.61 -8.81 -0.02
C SER A 153 12.25 -10.28 0.11
N VAL A 154 12.26 -10.81 1.35
CA VAL A 154 11.86 -12.20 1.62
C VAL A 154 10.38 -12.33 1.97
N LEU A 155 9.79 -11.28 2.56
CA LEU A 155 8.37 -11.26 2.92
C LEU A 155 7.47 -10.90 1.73
N TYR A 156 7.93 -10.02 0.84
CA TYR A 156 7.16 -9.52 -0.30
C TYR A 156 7.93 -9.77 -1.60
N ALA A 157 7.36 -10.62 -2.45
CA ALA A 157 7.92 -10.91 -3.77
C ALA A 157 7.78 -9.68 -4.69
N ALA A 158 8.90 -9.06 -5.07
CA ALA A 158 8.91 -7.87 -5.94
C ALA A 158 8.40 -8.14 -7.37
N SER A 159 8.35 -9.40 -7.78
CA SER A 159 7.82 -9.84 -9.08
C SER A 159 6.31 -9.99 -9.10
N MET A 160 5.66 -9.97 -7.92
CA MET A 160 4.22 -10.16 -7.82
C MET A 160 3.51 -8.84 -8.12
N GLU A 161 2.71 -8.83 -9.18
CA GLU A 161 1.82 -7.71 -9.50
C GLU A 161 0.40 -8.04 -9.04
N TYR A 162 -0.32 -6.98 -8.67
CA TYR A 162 -1.68 -7.04 -8.17
C TYR A 162 -2.56 -6.11 -9.00
N THR A 163 -3.76 -6.57 -9.32
CA THR A 163 -4.80 -5.76 -9.94
C THR A 163 -5.84 -5.41 -8.87
N SER A 164 -6.18 -4.13 -8.79
CA SER A 164 -7.16 -3.58 -7.86
C SER A 164 -8.11 -2.63 -8.60
N THR A 165 -9.33 -2.49 -8.09
CA THR A 165 -10.31 -1.55 -8.61
C THR A 165 -10.72 -0.57 -7.53
N VAL A 166 -10.73 0.72 -7.84
CA VAL A 166 -11.12 1.78 -6.90
C VAL A 166 -12.10 2.75 -7.54
N GLY A 167 -13.04 3.20 -6.74
CA GLY A 167 -14.01 4.22 -7.10
C GLY A 167 -13.41 5.62 -7.16
N PHE A 168 -13.93 6.41 -8.09
CA PHE A 168 -13.70 7.84 -8.22
C PHE A 168 -15.05 8.56 -8.24
N ILE A 169 -15.08 9.78 -7.71
CA ILE A 169 -16.23 10.67 -7.73
C ILE A 169 -15.80 11.99 -8.37
N HIS A 170 -16.62 12.51 -9.27
CA HIS A 170 -16.46 13.82 -9.90
C HIS A 170 -17.21 14.87 -9.08
N TYR A 171 -16.51 15.92 -8.70
CA TYR A 171 -17.06 17.12 -8.11
C TYR A 171 -16.92 18.28 -9.09
N ASP A 172 -17.49 19.42 -8.73
CA ASP A 172 -17.34 20.69 -9.46
C ASP A 172 -15.87 21.12 -9.62
N ASP A 173 -14.99 20.71 -8.71
CA ASP A 173 -13.55 21.00 -8.73
C ASP A 173 -12.67 19.89 -9.31
N GLY A 174 -13.28 18.77 -9.74
CA GLY A 174 -12.62 17.65 -10.43
C GLY A 174 -12.81 16.29 -9.76
N TRP A 175 -12.07 15.31 -10.28
CA TRP A 175 -12.13 13.92 -9.80
C TRP A 175 -11.35 13.69 -8.51
N ARG A 176 -11.91 12.86 -7.62
CA ARG A 176 -11.28 12.41 -6.38
C ARG A 176 -11.40 10.90 -6.22
N VAL A 177 -10.39 10.28 -5.63
CA VAL A 177 -10.41 8.86 -5.24
C VAL A 177 -11.33 8.69 -4.03
N VAL A 178 -12.13 7.63 -4.03
CA VAL A 178 -12.91 7.23 -2.85
C VAL A 178 -11.96 6.60 -1.83
N GLU A 179 -11.77 7.28 -0.70
CA GLU A 179 -10.90 6.83 0.38
C GLU A 179 -11.65 5.96 1.41
N GLY A 180 -10.90 5.10 2.11
CA GLY A 180 -11.42 4.27 3.20
C GLY A 180 -12.27 3.08 2.76
N SER A 181 -13.09 2.54 3.68
CA SER A 181 -14.07 1.49 3.37
C SER A 181 -15.42 2.10 3.06
N ALA A 182 -15.87 1.98 1.82
CA ALA A 182 -17.05 2.67 1.32
C ALA A 182 -18.31 1.80 1.46
N PRO A 183 -19.37 2.28 2.14
CA PRO A 183 -20.57 1.48 2.40
C PRO A 183 -21.58 1.42 1.24
N LYS A 184 -21.38 2.20 0.17
CA LYS A 184 -22.32 2.26 -0.96
C LYS A 184 -21.58 2.38 -2.29
N THR A 185 -21.85 1.39 -3.14
CA THR A 185 -21.67 1.32 -4.59
C THR A 185 -20.26 1.29 -5.18
N ASN A 186 -19.24 1.93 -4.59
CA ASN A 186 -17.89 1.92 -5.16
C ASN A 186 -16.86 1.45 -4.12
N GLN A 187 -15.87 0.64 -4.52
CA GLN A 187 -14.81 0.17 -3.62
C GLN A 187 -13.87 1.32 -3.27
N GLY A 188 -13.66 1.58 -1.98
CA GLY A 188 -12.68 2.58 -1.55
C GLY A 188 -11.25 2.04 -1.60
N LEU A 189 -10.26 2.93 -1.65
CA LEU A 189 -8.87 2.57 -1.96
C LEU A 189 -8.26 1.61 -0.94
N ASP A 190 -8.58 1.74 0.35
CA ASP A 190 -8.07 0.82 1.38
C ASP A 190 -8.57 -0.61 1.15
N ASP A 191 -9.86 -0.75 0.83
CA ASP A 191 -10.45 -2.03 0.49
C ASP A 191 -9.89 -2.57 -0.85
N ALA A 192 -9.66 -1.69 -1.83
CA ALA A 192 -9.08 -2.03 -3.13
C ALA A 192 -7.70 -2.67 -3.00
N LEU A 193 -6.87 -2.12 -2.11
CA LEU A 193 -5.51 -2.59 -1.87
C LEU A 193 -5.48 -3.89 -1.04
N LYS A 194 -6.43 -4.09 -0.14
CA LYS A 194 -6.55 -5.35 0.63
C LYS A 194 -7.08 -6.52 -0.22
N ASN A 195 -7.98 -6.23 -1.15
CA ASN A 195 -8.63 -7.22 -2.01
C ASN A 195 -7.94 -7.40 -3.37
N GLY A 196 -6.73 -6.87 -3.54
CA GLY A 196 -6.00 -6.94 -4.81
C GLY A 196 -5.80 -8.38 -5.28
N ALA A 197 -6.20 -8.68 -6.51
CA ALA A 197 -6.03 -9.98 -7.10
C ALA A 197 -4.63 -10.11 -7.71
N PRO A 198 -3.93 -11.23 -7.50
CA PRO A 198 -2.64 -11.47 -8.15
C PRO A 198 -2.80 -11.50 -9.68
N THR A 199 -1.94 -10.78 -10.39
CA THR A 199 -1.86 -10.84 -11.85
C THR A 199 -1.17 -12.15 -12.25
N GLN A 200 -1.82 -12.97 -13.09
CA GLN A 200 -1.28 -14.25 -13.59
C GLN A 200 -0.27 -14.05 -14.72
#